data_AF-A0A843I1U9-F1
#
_entry.id   AF-A0A843I1U9-F1
#
_cell.length_a   1.000
_cell.length_b   1.000
_cell.length_c   1.000
_cell.angle_alpha   90.00
_cell.angle_beta   90.00
_cell.angle_gamma   90.00
#
_symmetry.space_group_name_H-M   'P 1'
#
loop_
_entity.id
_entity.type
_entity.pdbx_description
1 polymer ?
#
loop_
_entity_poly.entity_id
_entity_poly.type
_entity_poly.pdbx_seq_one_letter_code
_entity_poly.pdbx_strand_id
1 'polypeptide(L)'
;MQVVEPCILTRELIDYVKRLGYDNAWLEIKGDFPKEEAKKYNDVYFRVTLIPRTVKEFNILIKRNNYEGFTIFIKPISFDIFKLSLKNKHVSVLSFDKTNSSLLLKKSVYSLLKQNPKPIEISLKYWSHLLIARAAEIGYKLGIPILFSSCAS
;
A
#
# COMPACT_ATOMS: atom_id res chain seq x y z
N MET A 1 7.16 3.33 20.80
CA MET A 1 6.27 3.35 19.61
C MET A 1 7.18 3.47 18.41
N GLN A 2 7.12 2.56 17.44
CA GLN A 2 7.92 2.66 16.22
C GLN A 2 7.18 3.50 15.16
N VAL A 3 7.87 4.44 14.53
CA VAL A 3 7.37 5.29 13.44
C VAL A 3 8.00 4.82 12.15
N VAL A 4 7.18 4.43 11.18
CA VAL A 4 7.65 3.82 9.92
C VAL A 4 7.14 4.61 8.73
N GLU A 5 8.03 4.98 7.81
CA GLU A 5 7.65 5.60 6.55
C GLU A 5 7.20 4.51 5.57
N PRO A 6 5.91 4.44 5.19
CA PRO A 6 5.40 3.29 4.47
C PRO A 6 5.84 3.22 3.00
N CYS A 7 6.42 4.29 2.41
CA CYS A 7 6.84 4.28 1.01
C CYS A 7 8.02 5.21 0.75
N ILE A 8 9.14 4.64 0.35
CA ILE A 8 10.28 5.33 -0.24
C ILE A 8 10.64 4.64 -1.55
N LEU A 9 10.91 5.41 -2.61
CA LEU A 9 11.22 4.88 -3.94
C LEU A 9 12.73 4.70 -4.18
N THR A 10 13.56 5.33 -3.35
CA THR A 10 15.00 5.49 -3.55
C THR A 10 15.74 5.17 -2.26
N ARG A 11 16.70 4.25 -2.30
CA ARG A 11 17.33 3.71 -1.09
C ARG A 11 18.10 4.76 -0.30
N GLU A 12 18.74 5.69 -0.98
CA GLU A 12 19.52 6.79 -0.43
C GLU A 12 18.68 7.64 0.53
N LEU A 13 17.36 7.69 0.34
CA LEU A 13 16.43 8.43 1.20
C LEU A 13 16.18 7.76 2.56
N ILE A 14 16.55 6.49 2.76
CA ILE A 14 16.33 5.78 4.03
C ILE A 14 17.08 6.49 5.18
N ASP A 15 18.32 6.92 4.94
CA ASP A 15 19.11 7.62 5.95
C ASP A 15 18.52 9.02 6.26
N TYR A 16 17.95 9.68 5.26
CA TYR A 16 17.24 10.95 5.44
C TYR A 16 15.97 10.75 6.27
N VAL A 17 15.19 9.71 5.98
CA VAL A 17 13.97 9.37 6.73
C VAL A 17 14.29 9.09 8.20
N LYS A 18 15.40 8.38 8.48
CA LYS A 18 15.88 8.21 9.86
C LYS A 18 16.21 9.53 10.55
N ARG A 19 16.87 10.45 9.85
CA ARG A 19 17.16 11.80 10.36
C ARG A 19 15.91 12.65 10.57
N LEU A 20 14.84 12.39 9.83
CA LEU A 20 13.53 13.04 10.00
C LEU A 20 12.72 12.48 11.20
N GLY A 21 13.26 11.49 11.92
CA GLY A 21 12.65 10.95 13.14
C GLY A 21 11.84 9.67 12.95
N TYR A 22 11.93 9.03 11.77
CA TYR A 22 11.37 7.70 11.56
C TYR A 22 12.36 6.63 12.04
N ASP A 23 11.87 5.55 12.63
CA ASP A 23 12.70 4.41 13.02
C ASP A 23 13.11 3.57 11.81
N ASN A 24 12.18 3.38 10.86
CA ASN A 24 12.35 2.54 9.67
C ASN A 24 11.57 3.07 8.48
N ALA A 25 11.83 2.51 7.30
CA ALA A 25 11.11 2.79 6.07
C ALA A 25 10.85 1.52 5.26
N TRP A 26 9.77 1.54 4.46
CA TRP A 26 9.51 0.51 3.47
C TRP A 26 10.01 0.98 2.10
N LEU A 27 10.94 0.22 1.51
CA LEU A 27 11.46 0.48 0.17
C LEU A 27 10.52 -0.14 -0.86
N GLU A 28 9.97 0.71 -1.73
CA GLU A 28 9.16 0.30 -2.88
C GLU A 28 10.06 -0.28 -3.95
N ILE A 29 9.68 -1.47 -4.38
CA ILE A 29 10.43 -2.24 -5.35
C ILE A 29 9.73 -2.16 -6.70
N LYS A 30 10.44 -1.62 -7.70
CA LYS A 30 9.96 -1.54 -9.09
C LYS A 30 10.62 -2.65 -9.91
N GLY A 31 9.80 -3.45 -10.59
CA GLY A 31 10.27 -4.49 -11.52
C GLY A 31 10.83 -5.73 -10.82
N ASP A 32 11.62 -6.51 -11.56
CA ASP A 32 12.25 -7.75 -11.08
C ASP A 32 13.48 -7.42 -10.21
N PHE A 33 13.24 -7.00 -8.97
CA PHE A 33 14.33 -6.80 -8.01
C PHE A 33 14.85 -8.16 -7.53
N PRO A 34 16.15 -8.45 -7.68
CA PRO A 34 16.71 -9.74 -7.32
C PRO A 34 16.53 -10.01 -5.82
N LYS A 35 15.95 -11.17 -5.48
CA LYS A 35 15.77 -11.62 -4.09
C LYS A 35 17.07 -11.59 -3.27
N GLU A 36 18.20 -11.82 -3.94
CA GLU A 36 19.51 -11.84 -3.32
C GLU A 36 19.99 -10.45 -2.88
N GLU A 37 19.54 -9.39 -3.57
CA GLU A 37 19.81 -8.02 -3.13
C GLU A 37 18.95 -7.65 -1.93
N ALA A 38 17.68 -8.05 -1.90
CA ALA A 38 16.80 -7.78 -0.75
C ALA A 38 17.35 -8.37 0.55
N LYS A 39 17.91 -9.58 0.49
CA LYS A 39 18.54 -10.26 1.65
C LYS A 39 19.78 -9.55 2.20
N LYS A 40 20.43 -8.67 1.45
CA LYS A 40 21.59 -7.89 1.94
C LYS A 40 21.18 -6.76 2.87
N TYR A 41 19.88 -6.47 2.98
CA TYR A 41 19.35 -5.34 3.73
C TYR A 41 18.45 -5.82 4.86
N ASN A 42 19.05 -6.32 5.95
CA ASN A 42 18.33 -6.87 7.10
C ASN A 42 17.43 -5.85 7.82
N ASP A 43 17.70 -4.55 7.65
CA ASP A 43 17.02 -3.47 8.36
C ASP A 43 16.01 -2.70 7.48
N VAL A 44 15.72 -3.22 6.29
CA VAL A 44 14.81 -2.58 5.33
C VAL A 44 13.64 -3.50 5.05
N TYR A 45 12.44 -2.99 5.25
CA TYR A 45 11.24 -3.68 4.84
C TYR A 45 11.00 -3.44 3.36
N PHE A 46 10.67 -4.49 2.62
CA PHE A 46 10.40 -4.39 1.19
C PHE A 46 8.90 -4.42 0.93
N ARG A 47 8.47 -3.61 -0.03
CA ARG A 47 7.10 -3.63 -0.52
C ARG A 47 7.05 -3.57 -2.03
N VAL A 48 5.95 -4.04 -2.59
CA VAL A 48 5.64 -3.90 -4.02
C VAL A 48 4.19 -3.46 -4.17
N THR A 49 3.95 -2.41 -4.96
CA THR A 49 2.62 -1.92 -5.28
C THR A 49 2.21 -2.39 -6.67
N LEU A 50 1.26 -3.32 -6.73
CA LEU A 50 0.73 -3.82 -8.00
C LEU A 50 -0.49 -2.99 -8.42
N ILE A 51 -0.56 -2.66 -9.70
CA ILE A 51 -1.65 -1.86 -10.30
C ILE A 51 -2.32 -2.67 -11.42
N PRO A 52 -3.02 -3.78 -11.08
CA PRO A 52 -3.69 -4.60 -12.09
C PRO A 52 -4.81 -3.82 -12.75
N ARG A 53 -4.96 -3.98 -14.06
CA ARG A 53 -6.03 -3.35 -14.86
C ARG A 53 -7.23 -4.27 -15.06
N THR A 54 -7.02 -5.58 -14.98
CA THR A 54 -8.08 -6.58 -15.13
C THR A 54 -8.00 -7.63 -14.02
N VAL A 55 -9.08 -8.39 -13.85
CA VAL A 55 -9.10 -9.55 -12.93
C VAL A 55 -8.07 -10.62 -13.34
N LYS A 56 -7.90 -10.85 -14.64
CA LYS A 56 -6.90 -11.78 -15.17
C LYS A 56 -5.49 -11.33 -14.78
N GLU A 57 -5.19 -10.05 -14.98
CA GLU A 57 -3.91 -9.45 -14.62
C GLU A 57 -3.66 -9.48 -13.11
N PHE A 58 -4.68 -9.20 -12.28
CA PHE A 58 -4.58 -9.34 -10.83
C PHE A 58 -4.08 -10.73 -10.42
N ASN A 59 -4.70 -11.79 -10.95
CA ASN A 59 -4.31 -13.17 -10.62
C ASN A 59 -2.87 -13.48 -11.05
N ILE A 60 -2.44 -12.99 -12.22
CA ILE A 60 -1.07 -13.19 -12.73
C ILE A 60 -0.07 -12.45 -11.83
N LEU A 61 -0.32 -11.16 -11.53
CA LEU A 61 0.59 -10.34 -10.75
C LEU A 61 0.72 -10.85 -9.31
N ILE A 62 -0.38 -11.25 -8.67
CA ILE A 62 -0.33 -11.84 -7.33
C ILE A 62 0.48 -13.14 -7.34
N LYS A 63 0.23 -14.04 -8.29
CA LYS A 63 0.99 -15.31 -8.37
C LYS A 63 2.48 -15.06 -8.59
N ARG A 64 2.83 -14.06 -9.40
CA ARG A 64 4.21 -13.69 -9.70
C ARG A 64 4.90 -12.94 -8.57
N ASN A 65 4.21 -12.29 -7.65
CA ASN A 65 4.83 -11.45 -6.63
C ASN A 65 4.60 -11.96 -5.20
N ASN A 66 3.90 -13.09 -5.05
CA ASN A 66 3.71 -13.76 -3.77
C ASN A 66 4.98 -14.47 -3.34
N TYR A 67 5.98 -13.69 -2.93
CA TYR A 67 7.25 -14.16 -2.41
C TYR A 67 7.39 -13.80 -0.94
N GLU A 68 8.08 -14.65 -0.19
CA GLU A 68 8.48 -14.34 1.18
C GLU A 68 9.42 -13.12 1.21
N GLY A 69 9.20 -12.22 2.16
CA GLY A 69 10.02 -11.03 2.39
C GLY A 69 9.47 -9.72 1.80
N PHE A 70 8.42 -9.76 0.99
CA PHE A 70 7.81 -8.56 0.41
C PHE A 70 6.37 -8.36 0.90
N THR A 71 6.04 -7.14 1.26
CA THR A 71 4.67 -6.73 1.56
C THR A 71 3.96 -6.31 0.27
N ILE A 72 2.84 -6.95 -0.07
CA ILE A 72 2.12 -6.64 -1.31
C ILE A 72 1.06 -5.58 -1.05
N PHE A 73 1.19 -4.47 -1.75
CA PHE A 73 0.19 -3.43 -1.86
C PHE A 73 -0.56 -3.61 -3.17
N ILE A 74 -1.86 -3.39 -3.17
CA ILE A 74 -2.64 -3.28 -4.40
C ILE A 74 -3.20 -1.88 -4.51
N LYS A 75 -3.01 -1.26 -5.67
CA LYS A 75 -3.76 -0.08 -6.09
C LYS A 75 -4.95 -0.52 -6.96
N PRO A 76 -6.16 -0.65 -6.40
CA PRO A 76 -7.31 -1.09 -7.17
C PRO A 76 -7.78 0.03 -8.10
N ILE A 77 -7.79 -0.21 -9.41
CA ILE A 77 -8.35 0.76 -10.38
C ILE A 77 -9.82 0.52 -10.71
N SER A 78 -10.38 -0.60 -10.25
CA SER A 78 -11.79 -0.96 -10.44
C SER A 78 -12.37 -1.57 -9.17
N PHE A 79 -13.71 -1.57 -9.07
CA PHE A 79 -14.41 -2.14 -7.92
C PHE A 79 -14.27 -3.66 -7.85
N ASP A 80 -14.12 -4.36 -8.98
CA ASP A 80 -13.89 -5.80 -8.99
C ASP A 80 -12.51 -6.17 -8.46
N ILE A 81 -11.49 -5.41 -8.87
CA ILE A 81 -10.13 -5.58 -8.35
C ILE A 81 -10.11 -5.27 -6.85
N PHE A 82 -10.81 -4.23 -6.40
CA PHE A 82 -10.95 -3.93 -4.97
C PHE A 82 -11.55 -5.11 -4.19
N LYS A 83 -12.67 -5.69 -4.65
CA LYS A 83 -13.30 -6.87 -4.01
C LYS A 83 -12.35 -8.06 -3.93
N LEU A 84 -11.62 -8.34 -5.00
CA LEU A 84 -10.63 -9.44 -5.03
C LEU A 84 -9.48 -9.17 -4.07
N SER A 85 -9.01 -7.92 -4.03
CA SER A 85 -7.90 -7.50 -3.17
C SER A 85 -8.24 -7.65 -1.70
N LEU A 86 -9.49 -7.35 -1.29
CA LEU A 86 -9.94 -7.57 0.08
C LEU A 86 -9.91 -9.05 0.48
N LYS A 87 -10.38 -9.94 -0.40
CA LYS A 87 -10.47 -11.38 -0.11
C LYS A 87 -9.14 -12.12 -0.21
N ASN A 88 -8.16 -11.57 -0.92
CA ASN A 88 -6.88 -12.24 -1.13
C ASN A 88 -5.96 -12.07 0.08
N LYS A 89 -5.54 -13.19 0.69
CA LYS A 89 -4.66 -13.21 1.87
C LYS A 89 -3.23 -12.69 1.63
N HIS A 90 -2.77 -12.69 0.38
CA HIS A 90 -1.43 -12.22 0.02
C HIS A 90 -1.37 -10.71 -0.12
N VAL A 91 -2.52 -10.04 -0.29
CA VAL A 91 -2.58 -8.57 -0.33
C VAL A 91 -2.60 -8.05 1.10
N SER A 92 -1.58 -7.30 1.48
CA SER A 92 -1.46 -6.75 2.84
C SER A 92 -2.15 -5.41 2.98
N VAL A 93 -2.06 -4.54 1.97
CA VAL A 93 -2.54 -3.16 2.04
C VAL A 93 -3.23 -2.73 0.74
N LEU A 94 -4.27 -1.91 0.84
CA LEU A 94 -4.88 -1.24 -0.31
C LEU A 94 -4.37 0.19 -0.45
N SER A 95 -3.73 0.49 -1.57
CA SER A 95 -3.17 1.80 -1.88
C SER A 95 -4.16 2.68 -2.66
N PHE A 96 -4.34 3.91 -2.20
CA PHE A 96 -5.14 4.92 -2.88
C PHE A 96 -4.37 6.21 -3.07
N ASP A 97 -4.58 6.79 -4.25
CA ASP A 97 -4.16 8.13 -4.60
C ASP A 97 -5.28 8.84 -5.37
N LYS A 98 -4.97 9.99 -5.96
CA LYS A 98 -5.92 10.77 -6.76
C LYS A 98 -6.62 9.92 -7.84
N THR A 99 -5.93 8.99 -8.49
CA THR A 99 -6.42 8.26 -9.67
C THR A 99 -7.48 7.20 -9.36
N ASN A 100 -7.52 6.66 -8.15
CA ASN A 100 -8.51 5.67 -7.72
C ASN A 100 -9.31 6.10 -6.47
N SER A 101 -9.10 7.33 -5.98
CA SER A 101 -9.79 7.93 -4.83
C SER A 101 -11.32 7.83 -4.88
N SER A 102 -11.92 7.89 -6.06
CA SER A 102 -13.38 7.80 -6.25
C SER A 102 -13.98 6.48 -5.75
N LEU A 103 -13.18 5.40 -5.69
CA LEU A 103 -13.62 4.14 -5.09
C LEU A 103 -13.84 4.28 -3.59
N LEU A 104 -12.94 4.96 -2.87
CA LEU A 104 -12.99 5.12 -1.42
C LEU A 104 -14.21 5.94 -0.95
N LEU A 105 -14.75 6.77 -1.84
CA LEU A 105 -15.96 7.56 -1.59
C LEU A 105 -17.26 6.73 -1.69
N LYS A 106 -17.22 5.52 -2.25
CA LYS A 106 -18.43 4.70 -2.46
C LYS A 106 -18.88 4.05 -1.15
N LYS A 107 -20.20 4.11 -0.87
CA LYS A 107 -20.82 3.41 0.28
C LYS A 107 -20.58 1.90 0.25
N SER A 108 -20.56 1.29 -0.94
CA SER A 108 -20.29 -0.14 -1.10
C SER A 108 -18.88 -0.54 -0.64
N VAL A 109 -17.89 0.32 -0.86
CA VAL A 109 -16.51 0.11 -0.37
C VAL A 109 -16.46 0.10 1.15
N TYR A 110 -17.16 1.03 1.80
CA TYR A 110 -17.26 1.05 3.27
C TYR A 110 -17.88 -0.24 3.83
N SER A 111 -18.99 -0.70 3.24
CA SER A 111 -19.64 -1.95 3.65
C SER A 111 -18.71 -3.16 3.51
N LEU A 112 -17.98 -3.25 2.40
CA LEU A 112 -17.04 -4.33 2.15
C LEU A 112 -15.83 -4.31 3.11
N LEU A 113 -15.28 -3.13 3.42
CA LEU A 113 -14.21 -2.98 4.40
C LEU A 113 -14.65 -3.37 5.81
N LYS A 114 -15.91 -3.08 6.16
CA LYS A 114 -16.48 -3.51 7.45
C LYS A 114 -16.51 -5.05 7.57
N GLN A 115 -16.79 -5.74 6.47
CA GLN A 115 -16.85 -7.21 6.44
C GLN A 115 -15.48 -7.87 6.31
N ASN A 116 -14.56 -7.24 5.57
CA ASN A 116 -13.23 -7.75 5.27
C ASN A 116 -12.23 -6.62 5.53
N PRO A 117 -11.88 -6.34 6.79
CA PRO A 117 -10.99 -5.23 7.12
C PRO A 117 -9.61 -5.47 6.51
N LYS A 118 -9.07 -4.42 5.88
CA LYS A 118 -7.72 -4.41 5.34
C LYS A 118 -7.11 -3.03 5.52
N PRO A 119 -5.83 -2.91 5.90
CA PRO A 119 -5.15 -1.63 5.97
C PRO A 119 -5.24 -0.85 4.67
N ILE A 120 -5.32 0.47 4.80
CA ILE A 120 -5.39 1.41 3.67
C ILE A 120 -4.18 2.32 3.71
N GLU A 121 -3.50 2.46 2.59
CA GLU A 121 -2.47 3.46 2.38
C GLU A 121 -3.02 4.60 1.52
N ILE A 122 -2.76 5.83 1.95
CA ILE A 122 -2.98 7.05 1.17
C ILE A 122 -1.62 7.63 0.78
N SER A 123 -1.32 7.63 -0.52
CA SER A 123 -0.11 8.29 -1.02
C SER A 123 -0.29 9.81 -1.04
N LEU A 124 0.54 10.51 -0.27
CA LEU A 124 0.55 11.97 -0.14
C LEU A 124 1.15 12.69 -1.35
N LYS A 125 1.87 11.97 -2.23
CA LYS A 125 2.40 12.51 -3.49
C LYS A 125 1.34 13.23 -4.33
N TYR A 126 0.09 12.79 -4.22
CA TYR A 126 -1.07 13.39 -4.88
C TYR A 126 -2.19 13.67 -3.88
N TRP A 127 -1.85 14.45 -2.85
CA TRP A 127 -2.74 14.81 -1.74
C TRP A 127 -4.10 15.35 -2.20
N SER A 128 -5.14 14.94 -1.47
CA SER A 128 -6.50 15.46 -1.59
C SER A 128 -7.12 15.49 -0.20
N HIS A 129 -7.52 16.68 0.27
CA HIS A 129 -8.16 16.83 1.59
C HIS A 129 -9.35 15.90 1.77
N LEU A 130 -10.17 15.73 0.72
CA LEU A 130 -11.34 14.86 0.76
C LEU A 130 -10.93 13.38 0.93
N LEU A 131 -9.87 12.94 0.25
CA LEU A 131 -9.38 11.58 0.35
C LEU A 131 -8.83 11.30 1.76
N ILE A 132 -8.03 12.21 2.30
CA ILE A 132 -7.44 12.10 3.63
C ILE A 132 -8.54 12.06 4.69
N ALA A 133 -9.48 13.00 4.64
CA ALA A 133 -10.61 13.06 5.58
C ALA A 133 -11.45 11.78 5.52
N ARG A 134 -11.73 11.28 4.31
CA ARG A 134 -12.48 10.03 4.14
C ARG A 134 -11.72 8.83 4.69
N ALA A 135 -10.43 8.72 4.41
CA ALA A 135 -9.60 7.63 4.91
C ALA A 135 -9.54 7.64 6.44
N ALA A 136 -9.34 8.81 7.05
CA ALA A 136 -9.36 8.98 8.50
C ALA A 136 -10.71 8.59 9.12
N GLU A 137 -11.83 9.01 8.50
CA GLU A 137 -13.18 8.62 8.94
C GLU A 137 -13.38 7.10 8.89
N ILE A 138 -12.96 6.46 7.79
CA ILE A 138 -13.03 5.00 7.64
C ILE A 138 -12.17 4.31 8.70
N GLY A 139 -10.93 4.75 8.87
CA GLY A 139 -10.00 4.22 9.87
C GLY A 139 -10.58 4.28 11.27
N TYR A 140 -11.08 5.44 11.67
CA TYR A 140 -11.70 5.66 12.97
C TYR A 140 -12.95 4.80 13.18
N LYS A 141 -13.89 4.79 12.22
CA LYS A 141 -15.16 4.08 12.37
C LYS A 141 -15.06 2.56 12.27
N LEU A 142 -14.11 2.06 11.49
CA LEU A 142 -13.94 0.62 11.26
C LEU A 142 -12.79 0.00 12.06
N GLY A 143 -11.98 0.81 12.75
CA GLY A 143 -10.79 0.35 13.46
C GLY A 143 -9.71 -0.21 12.53
N ILE A 144 -9.68 0.23 11.26
CA ILE A 144 -8.68 -0.24 10.30
C ILE A 144 -7.45 0.69 10.28
N PRO A 145 -6.22 0.15 10.19
CA PRO A 145 -5.03 0.98 10.07
C PRO A 145 -5.05 1.81 8.78
N ILE A 146 -4.78 3.11 8.93
CA ILE A 146 -4.56 4.04 7.83
C ILE A 146 -3.09 4.44 7.82
N LEU A 147 -2.41 4.17 6.72
CA LEU A 147 -1.02 4.52 6.48
C LEU A 147 -0.99 5.76 5.58
N PHE A 148 -0.20 6.76 5.94
CA PHE A 148 0.10 7.89 5.06
C PHE A 148 1.52 7.73 4.58
N SER A 149 1.73 7.83 3.26
CA SER A 149 3.04 7.58 2.67
C SER A 149 3.47 8.71 1.75
N SER A 150 4.75 9.06 1.79
CA SER A 150 5.32 10.11 0.95
C SER A 150 5.54 9.62 -0.48
N CYS A 151 5.98 8.37 -0.64
CA CYS A 151 6.52 7.84 -1.90
C CYS A 151 7.53 8.79 -2.54
N ALA A 152 8.42 9.33 -1.70
CA ALA A 152 9.54 10.17 -2.12
C ALA A 152 10.50 9.37 -3.01
N SER A 153 11.02 10.03 -4.06
CA SER A 153 12.01 9.49 -5.01
C SER A 153 13.22 10.39 -5.07
#